data_AF-A0A6L8DVT8-F1
#
_entry.id   AF-A0A6L8DVT8-F1
#
_cell.length_a   1.000
_cell.length_b   1.000
_cell.length_c   1.000
_cell.angle_alpha   90.00
_cell.angle_beta   90.00
_cell.angle_gamma   90.00
#
_symmetry.space_group_name_H-M   'P 1'
#
loop_
_entity.id
_entity.type
_entity.pdbx_description
1 polymer ?
#
loop_
_entity_poly.entity_id
_entity_poly.type
_entity_poly.pdbx_seq_one_letter_code
_entity_poly.pdbx_strand_id
1 'polypeptide(L)'
;MRATMRAMVRERTWRVRHGIRWRGHAALCALAALMAPGTPAAQDYAAEIEAWRVDREARLQADDGWLTVAGLFFLNEGDNSFGSSPLNDILLRTGPAEAGVFTLRDETITVRAPEGGTLSIDGRDVEAAQLWPYEGRERPTIALGPLSLFGHYSGDRLAIRMRDRESDVRRGFTGLRWYPVDEAFRVHGRYIPHDEPRTMRLPNILGDVETFRTGGSVALTVGGAELRMTAVDSDDRLWFIFRDLTSGSETYPAARFLYADAPDADGRTTVDFNRAYNPPCAFNPHTTCPLPPRENRLPVRVEAGELDYGSH
;
A
#
# COMPACT_ATOMS: atom_id res chain seq x y z
N MET A 1 -31.71 -8.00 1.45
CA MET A 1 -32.46 -6.93 2.14
C MET A 1 -31.64 -5.65 2.10
N ARG A 2 -32.25 -4.55 1.66
CA ARG A 2 -31.64 -3.23 1.45
C ARG A 2 -31.38 -2.54 2.79
N ALA A 3 -30.28 -1.81 2.91
CA ALA A 3 -30.17 -0.72 3.88
C ALA A 3 -29.25 0.38 3.34
N THR A 4 -29.89 1.48 2.95
CA THR A 4 -29.31 2.74 2.46
C THR A 4 -29.13 3.68 3.66
N MET A 5 -28.00 4.35 3.81
CA MET A 5 -27.86 5.48 4.74
C MET A 5 -27.40 6.74 4.01
N ARG A 6 -28.29 7.73 4.01
CA ARG A 6 -28.07 9.14 3.64
C ARG A 6 -27.63 9.91 4.89
N ALA A 7 -26.69 10.84 4.74
CA ALA A 7 -26.54 12.02 5.61
C ALA A 7 -25.88 13.14 4.78
N MET A 8 -26.64 14.14 4.35
CA MET A 8 -26.93 15.44 4.99
C MET A 8 -25.81 16.47 4.80
N VAL A 9 -26.02 17.29 3.77
CA VAL A 9 -25.25 18.48 3.37
C VAL A 9 -25.48 19.62 4.37
N ARG A 10 -24.42 20.34 4.74
CA ARG A 10 -24.52 21.68 5.36
C ARG A 10 -23.55 22.64 4.68
N GLU A 11 -24.11 23.56 3.91
CA GLU A 11 -23.43 24.72 3.33
C GLU A 11 -23.09 25.74 4.43
N ARG A 12 -21.91 26.38 4.34
CA ARG A 12 -21.58 27.60 5.09
C ARG A 12 -20.99 28.63 4.13
N THR A 13 -21.68 29.74 3.99
CA THR A 13 -21.28 30.94 3.26
C THR A 13 -20.37 31.82 4.12
N TRP A 14 -19.33 32.41 3.52
CA TRP A 14 -18.51 33.44 4.15
C TRP A 14 -18.37 34.66 3.23
N ARG A 15 -18.64 35.84 3.79
CA ARG A 15 -18.54 37.16 3.13
C ARG A 15 -17.13 37.73 3.29
N VAL A 16 -16.64 38.34 2.21
CA VAL A 16 -15.38 39.08 2.13
C VAL A 16 -15.54 40.52 2.64
N ARG A 17 -14.52 41.06 3.31
CA ARG A 17 -14.35 42.51 3.51
C ARG A 17 -12.94 42.94 3.07
N HIS A 18 -12.92 43.98 2.25
CA HIS A 18 -11.73 44.62 1.68
C HIS A 18 -11.06 45.61 2.64
N GLY A 19 -9.76 45.80 2.43
CA GLY A 19 -9.11 47.10 2.45
C GLY A 19 -7.98 47.26 3.47
N ILE A 20 -6.78 47.60 3.01
CA ILE A 20 -6.22 48.96 3.06
C ILE A 20 -4.78 48.96 2.52
N ARG A 21 -4.46 49.98 1.71
CA ARG A 21 -3.15 50.31 1.13
C ARG A 21 -2.26 51.03 2.14
N TRP A 22 -0.95 50.78 2.11
CA TRP A 22 0.07 51.75 2.57
C TRP A 22 1.24 51.83 1.55
N ARG A 23 1.73 53.05 1.34
CA ARG A 23 2.78 53.43 0.37
C ARG A 23 4.11 53.71 1.08
N GLY A 24 5.21 53.30 0.44
CA GLY A 24 6.50 54.01 0.36
C GLY A 24 7.44 53.90 1.55
N HIS A 25 8.71 53.54 1.35
CA HIS A 25 9.83 54.43 1.00
C HIS A 25 11.06 53.58 0.61
N ALA A 26 12.01 54.21 -0.08
CA ALA A 26 13.11 53.58 -0.81
C ALA A 26 14.45 53.51 -0.03
N ALA A 27 15.37 52.73 -0.64
CA ALA A 27 16.84 52.77 -0.58
C ALA A 27 17.57 52.04 0.56
N LEU A 28 18.34 50.99 0.21
CA LEU A 28 19.80 51.06 0.03
C LEU A 28 20.33 49.69 -0.48
N CYS A 29 21.27 49.72 -1.43
CA CYS A 29 21.99 48.54 -1.92
C CYS A 29 22.98 48.01 -0.87
N ALA A 30 22.85 46.73 -0.53
CA ALA A 30 23.93 45.91 0.02
C ALA A 30 23.95 44.59 -0.76
N LEU A 31 25.07 44.27 -1.41
CA LEU A 31 25.31 42.93 -1.95
C LEU A 31 25.50 41.97 -0.78
N ALA A 32 24.41 41.37 -0.33
CA ALA A 32 24.42 40.13 0.44
C ALA A 32 24.27 38.97 -0.56
N ALA A 33 25.11 37.95 -0.43
CA ALA A 33 24.91 36.70 -1.14
C ALA A 33 23.52 36.16 -0.78
N LEU A 34 22.60 36.19 -1.73
CA LEU A 34 21.24 35.66 -1.60
C LEU A 34 21.32 34.13 -1.50
N MET A 35 21.53 33.62 -0.30
CA MET A 35 20.78 32.42 0.08
C MET A 35 19.35 32.89 0.24
N ALA A 36 18.57 32.84 -0.83
CA ALA A 36 17.15 33.10 -0.77
C ALA A 36 16.58 32.09 0.25
N PRO A 37 16.06 32.53 1.41
CA PRO A 37 15.29 31.62 2.24
C PRO A 37 14.14 31.11 1.38
N GLY A 38 14.01 29.79 1.26
CA GLY A 38 12.85 29.19 0.62
C GLY A 38 11.59 29.83 1.19
N THR A 39 10.59 30.08 0.34
CA THR A 39 9.31 30.63 0.81
C THR A 39 8.78 29.76 1.95
N PRO A 40 8.20 30.34 3.02
CA PRO A 40 7.73 29.56 4.18
C PRO A 40 6.85 28.36 3.78
N ALA A 41 5.99 28.53 2.77
CA ALA A 41 5.15 27.47 2.23
C ALA A 41 5.91 26.29 1.58
N ALA A 42 7.08 26.53 0.97
CA ALA A 42 7.91 25.48 0.39
C ALA A 42 8.67 24.69 1.47
N GLN A 43 9.11 25.38 2.53
CA GLN A 43 9.70 24.73 3.71
C GLN A 43 8.67 23.87 4.44
N ASP A 44 7.42 24.34 4.54
CA ASP A 44 6.32 23.59 5.14
C ASP A 44 6.00 22.30 4.34
N TYR A 45 6.03 22.35 3.01
CA TYR A 45 5.77 21.18 2.17
C TYR A 45 6.88 20.13 2.23
N ALA A 46 8.16 20.53 2.13
CA ALA A 46 9.26 19.60 2.26
C ALA A 46 9.23 18.87 3.62
N ALA A 47 8.94 19.61 4.71
CA ALA A 47 8.77 19.02 6.04
C ALA A 47 7.58 18.04 6.11
N GLU A 48 6.47 18.34 5.42
CA GLU A 48 5.31 17.44 5.30
C GLU A 48 5.70 16.11 4.61
N ILE A 49 6.48 16.17 3.53
CA ILE A 49 6.96 14.97 2.83
C ILE A 49 7.94 14.18 3.69
N GLU A 50 8.88 14.82 4.37
CA GLU A 50 9.81 14.13 5.27
C GLU A 50 9.08 13.45 6.45
N ALA A 51 8.10 14.11 7.05
CA ALA A 51 7.26 13.50 8.07
C ALA A 51 6.52 12.25 7.54
N TRP A 52 5.98 12.34 6.32
CA TRP A 52 5.34 11.20 5.67
C TRP A 52 6.33 10.06 5.37
N ARG A 53 7.58 10.36 4.98
CA ARG A 53 8.64 9.36 4.73
C ARG A 53 8.99 8.60 6.02
N VAL A 54 9.14 9.31 7.14
CA VAL A 54 9.40 8.71 8.46
C VAL A 54 8.26 7.77 8.85
N ASP A 55 7.02 8.23 8.71
CA ASP A 55 5.81 7.44 9.01
C ASP A 55 5.66 6.22 8.09
N ARG A 56 6.00 6.35 6.80
CA ARG A 56 6.06 5.23 5.85
C ARG A 56 7.04 4.14 6.29
N GLU A 57 8.23 4.54 6.71
CA GLU A 57 9.26 3.63 7.18
C GLU A 57 8.89 2.97 8.51
N ALA A 58 8.30 3.72 9.44
CA ALA A 58 7.78 3.18 10.70
C ALA A 58 6.69 2.11 10.47
N ARG A 59 5.72 2.37 9.58
CA ARG A 59 4.69 1.38 9.19
C ARG A 59 5.29 0.14 8.54
N LEU A 60 6.36 0.30 7.76
CA LEU A 60 7.03 -0.81 7.10
C LEU A 60 7.70 -1.74 8.13
N GLN A 61 8.27 -1.15 9.19
CA GLN A 61 8.93 -1.85 10.31
C GLN A 61 8.01 -2.26 11.46
N ALA A 62 6.72 -1.93 11.43
CA ALA A 62 5.76 -2.32 12.48
C ALA A 62 5.63 -3.85 12.59
N ASP A 63 5.09 -4.35 13.71
CA ASP A 63 4.92 -5.79 13.95
C ASP A 63 3.93 -6.47 12.98
N ASP A 64 3.01 -5.71 12.40
CA ASP A 64 2.12 -6.12 11.31
C ASP A 64 2.57 -5.61 9.93
N GLY A 65 3.70 -4.88 9.90
CA GLY A 65 4.28 -4.23 8.73
C GLY A 65 4.83 -5.20 7.69
N TRP A 66 5.05 -4.70 6.47
CA TRP A 66 5.36 -5.56 5.33
C TRP A 66 6.72 -6.27 5.40
N LEU A 67 7.67 -5.77 6.21
CA LEU A 67 8.96 -6.44 6.40
C LEU A 67 8.84 -7.72 7.23
N THR A 68 7.75 -7.88 7.98
CA THR A 68 7.51 -9.09 8.76
C THR A 68 6.99 -10.25 7.90
N VAL A 69 6.49 -10.00 6.69
CA VAL A 69 5.94 -11.08 5.86
C VAL A 69 7.07 -12.01 5.41
N ALA A 70 7.01 -13.26 5.88
CA ALA A 70 8.08 -14.25 5.78
C ALA A 70 7.63 -15.59 5.19
N GLY A 71 6.37 -15.69 4.74
CA GLY A 71 5.88 -16.89 4.06
C GLY A 71 4.55 -16.68 3.36
N LEU A 72 4.39 -17.40 2.25
CA LEU A 72 3.15 -17.55 1.51
C LEU A 72 3.06 -18.98 1.01
N PHE A 73 2.19 -19.78 1.62
CA PHE A 73 2.09 -21.21 1.39
C PHE A 73 0.75 -21.54 0.72
N PHE A 74 0.76 -21.78 -0.58
CA PHE A 74 -0.45 -22.25 -1.28
C PHE A 74 -0.83 -23.64 -0.78
N LEU A 75 -2.11 -23.81 -0.47
CA LEU A 75 -2.62 -25.07 0.07
C LEU A 75 -2.99 -26.04 -1.05
N ASN A 76 -2.72 -27.32 -0.83
CA ASN A 76 -3.30 -28.40 -1.61
C ASN A 76 -4.68 -28.77 -1.03
N GLU A 77 -5.57 -29.29 -1.87
CA GLU A 77 -6.83 -29.87 -1.40
C GLU A 77 -6.56 -31.00 -0.39
N GLY A 78 -7.29 -31.01 0.72
CA GLY A 78 -7.07 -31.89 1.85
C GLY A 78 -6.15 -31.29 2.92
N ASP A 79 -5.39 -32.15 3.58
CA ASP A 79 -4.60 -31.82 4.76
C ASP A 79 -3.20 -31.31 4.36
N ASN A 80 -2.76 -30.24 5.02
CA ASN A 80 -1.46 -29.60 4.87
C ASN A 80 -0.88 -29.41 6.28
N SER A 81 0.05 -30.27 6.65
CA SER A 81 0.74 -30.25 7.95
C SER A 81 1.67 -29.05 8.07
N PHE A 82 1.84 -28.51 9.29
CA PHE A 82 2.76 -27.41 9.53
C PHE A 82 3.49 -27.53 10.86
N GLY A 83 4.75 -27.09 10.90
CA GLY A 83 5.62 -27.16 12.07
C GLY A 83 7.10 -27.03 11.72
N SER A 84 7.99 -27.11 12.71
CA SER A 84 9.44 -26.98 12.49
C SER A 84 10.13 -28.27 12.04
N SER A 85 9.43 -29.40 12.04
CA SER A 85 9.93 -30.64 11.43
C SER A 85 9.96 -30.52 9.91
N PRO A 86 11.02 -31.01 9.22
CA PRO A 86 11.09 -31.05 7.75
C PRO A 86 10.11 -32.05 7.13
N LEU A 87 9.38 -32.82 7.94
CA LEU A 87 8.34 -33.73 7.48
C LEU A 87 7.00 -33.04 7.23
N ASN A 88 6.85 -31.76 7.65
CA ASN A 88 5.64 -31.01 7.40
C ASN A 88 5.59 -30.47 5.96
N ASP A 89 4.38 -30.32 5.43
CA ASP A 89 4.14 -29.67 4.14
C ASP A 89 4.52 -28.18 4.20
N ILE A 90 4.25 -27.52 5.33
CA ILE A 90 4.61 -26.15 5.62
C ILE A 90 5.66 -26.11 6.73
N LEU A 91 6.90 -25.89 6.33
CA LEU A 91 8.04 -25.79 7.24
C LEU A 91 8.10 -24.41 7.91
N LEU A 92 8.07 -24.41 9.24
CA LEU A 92 8.30 -23.22 10.06
C LEU A 92 9.77 -23.15 10.50
N ARG A 93 10.33 -21.94 10.54
CA ARG A 93 11.69 -21.72 11.06
C ARG A 93 11.81 -21.94 12.56
N THR A 94 10.71 -21.78 13.31
CA THR A 94 10.65 -21.90 14.76
C THR A 94 9.30 -22.45 15.20
N GLY A 95 9.19 -22.85 16.47
CA GLY A 95 7.99 -23.45 17.06
C GLY A 95 8.04 -24.98 17.15
N PRO A 96 6.92 -25.61 17.53
CA PRO A 96 6.82 -27.06 17.70
C PRO A 96 7.15 -27.83 16.42
N ALA A 97 7.71 -29.03 16.56
CA ALA A 97 8.01 -29.91 15.43
C ALA A 97 6.76 -30.21 14.58
N GLU A 98 5.63 -30.42 15.25
CA GLU A 98 4.30 -30.57 14.68
C GLU A 98 3.40 -29.53 15.34
N ALA A 99 3.08 -28.47 14.63
CA ALA A 99 2.27 -27.36 15.15
C ALA A 99 0.77 -27.55 14.86
N GLY A 100 0.42 -28.32 13.83
CA GLY A 100 -0.96 -28.69 13.52
C GLY A 100 -1.17 -29.02 12.05
N VAL A 101 -2.42 -28.97 11.61
CA VAL A 101 -2.82 -29.24 10.22
C VAL A 101 -3.79 -28.16 9.74
N PHE A 102 -3.50 -27.58 8.59
CA PHE A 102 -4.49 -26.84 7.80
C PHE A 102 -5.22 -27.79 6.88
N THR A 103 -6.55 -27.67 6.78
CA THR A 103 -7.34 -28.46 5.83
C THR A 103 -8.04 -27.52 4.87
N LEU A 104 -7.77 -27.67 3.58
CA LEU A 104 -8.51 -27.01 2.50
C LEU A 104 -9.54 -28.00 1.95
N ARG A 105 -10.83 -27.67 2.06
CA ARG A 105 -11.93 -28.41 1.42
C ARG A 105 -13.00 -27.45 0.95
N ASP A 106 -13.48 -27.61 -0.28
CA ASP A 106 -14.57 -26.80 -0.84
C ASP A 106 -14.35 -25.28 -0.60
N GLU A 107 -13.15 -24.80 -0.94
CA GLU A 107 -12.71 -23.39 -0.77
C GLU A 107 -12.71 -22.88 0.69
N THR A 108 -12.78 -23.78 1.67
CA THR A 108 -12.76 -23.46 3.10
C THR A 108 -11.42 -23.88 3.70
N ILE A 109 -10.75 -22.96 4.40
CA ILE A 109 -9.53 -23.25 5.17
C ILE A 109 -9.93 -23.42 6.63
N THR A 110 -9.66 -24.59 7.18
CA THR A 110 -9.72 -24.84 8.63
C THR A 110 -8.33 -25.17 9.17
N VAL A 111 -8.14 -25.04 10.47
CA VAL A 111 -6.93 -25.45 11.17
C VAL A 111 -7.31 -26.28 12.39
N ARG A 112 -6.49 -27.29 12.70
CA ARG A 112 -6.60 -28.12 13.90
C ARG A 112 -5.25 -28.27 14.59
N ALA A 113 -5.27 -28.21 15.92
CA ALA A 113 -4.11 -28.49 16.76
C ALA A 113 -3.74 -30.00 16.72
N PRO A 114 -2.53 -30.37 17.15
CA PRO A 114 -2.18 -31.77 17.41
C PRO A 114 -3.11 -32.39 18.46
N GLU A 115 -3.20 -33.72 18.48
CA GLU A 115 -4.08 -34.44 19.43
C GLU A 115 -3.78 -34.07 20.89
N GLY A 116 -4.80 -33.66 21.63
CA GLY A 116 -4.66 -33.21 23.03
C GLY A 116 -4.00 -31.84 23.21
N GLY A 117 -3.70 -31.13 22.12
CA GLY A 117 -3.11 -29.79 22.13
C GLY A 117 -4.10 -28.67 21.74
N THR A 118 -3.62 -27.43 21.82
CA THR A 118 -4.36 -26.23 21.40
C THR A 118 -3.49 -25.33 20.54
N LEU A 119 -4.15 -24.44 19.79
CA LEU A 119 -3.56 -23.32 19.07
C LEU A 119 -4.06 -22.01 19.68
N SER A 120 -3.17 -21.04 19.87
CA SER A 120 -3.57 -19.68 20.25
C SER A 120 -4.05 -18.93 19.00
N ILE A 121 -5.35 -18.71 18.89
CA ILE A 121 -5.99 -17.97 17.80
C ILE A 121 -6.70 -16.76 18.37
N ASP A 122 -6.30 -15.56 17.94
CA ASP A 122 -6.79 -14.27 18.45
C ASP A 122 -6.74 -14.19 19.99
N GLY A 123 -5.66 -14.72 20.57
CA GLY A 123 -5.42 -14.77 22.02
C GLY A 123 -6.24 -15.80 22.80
N ARG A 124 -6.95 -16.71 22.11
CA ARG A 124 -7.71 -17.80 22.71
C ARG A 124 -7.14 -19.15 22.32
N ASP A 125 -6.98 -20.04 23.28
CA ASP A 125 -6.57 -21.41 23.04
C ASP A 125 -7.76 -22.24 22.54
N VAL A 126 -7.62 -22.80 21.34
CA VAL A 126 -8.66 -23.61 20.68
C VAL A 126 -8.07 -24.85 20.04
N GLU A 127 -8.86 -25.93 19.97
CA GLU A 127 -8.44 -27.17 19.30
C GLU A 127 -8.56 -27.08 17.77
N ALA A 128 -9.49 -26.26 17.27
CA ALA A 128 -9.70 -26.02 15.85
C ALA A 128 -10.38 -24.68 15.58
N ALA A 129 -10.21 -24.16 14.37
CA ALA A 129 -10.90 -22.97 13.88
C ALA A 129 -11.03 -22.96 12.35
N GLN A 130 -11.97 -22.17 11.83
CA GLN A 130 -12.03 -21.81 10.42
C GLN A 130 -11.25 -20.50 10.21
N LEU A 131 -10.33 -20.50 9.25
CA LEU A 131 -9.54 -19.32 8.87
C LEU A 131 -10.06 -18.65 7.61
N TRP A 132 -10.79 -19.37 6.77
CA TRP A 132 -11.41 -18.83 5.55
C TRP A 132 -12.63 -19.67 5.12
N PRO A 133 -13.73 -19.06 4.62
CA PRO A 133 -14.03 -17.64 4.77
C PRO A 133 -14.19 -17.29 6.26
N TYR A 134 -14.02 -16.03 6.64
CA TYR A 134 -14.23 -15.59 8.02
C TYR A 134 -15.22 -14.43 8.07
N GLU A 135 -15.85 -14.26 9.23
CA GLU A 135 -16.80 -13.17 9.46
C GLU A 135 -16.11 -11.96 10.10
N GLY A 136 -16.63 -10.77 9.81
CA GLY A 136 -16.13 -9.53 10.39
C GLY A 136 -14.94 -8.93 9.64
N ARG A 137 -14.27 -7.97 10.29
CA ARG A 137 -13.15 -7.22 9.70
C ARG A 137 -11.79 -7.81 10.05
N GLU A 138 -11.70 -8.49 11.18
CA GLU A 138 -10.46 -9.08 11.68
C GLU A 138 -10.38 -10.53 11.22
N ARG A 139 -9.22 -10.88 10.63
CA ARG A 139 -8.97 -12.24 10.18
C ARG A 139 -8.50 -13.10 11.35
N PRO A 140 -9.02 -14.32 11.52
CA PRO A 140 -8.49 -15.26 12.51
C PRO A 140 -7.00 -15.47 12.30
N THR A 141 -6.22 -15.26 13.35
CA THR A 141 -4.76 -15.29 13.29
C THR A 141 -4.20 -16.22 14.35
N ILE A 142 -3.45 -17.22 13.90
CA ILE A 142 -2.70 -18.14 14.76
C ILE A 142 -1.43 -17.43 15.22
N ALA A 143 -1.12 -17.47 16.51
CA ALA A 143 0.13 -16.99 17.08
C ALA A 143 1.03 -18.16 17.53
N LEU A 144 2.28 -18.17 17.07
CA LEU A 144 3.30 -19.16 17.46
C LEU A 144 4.63 -18.43 17.72
N GLY A 145 4.84 -17.98 18.95
CA GLY A 145 6.03 -17.20 19.31
C GLY A 145 6.14 -15.92 18.47
N PRO A 146 7.22 -15.70 17.70
CA PRO A 146 7.34 -14.53 16.83
C PRO A 146 6.47 -14.63 15.56
N LEU A 147 5.96 -15.82 15.24
CA LEU A 147 5.20 -16.09 14.03
C LEU A 147 3.72 -15.79 14.20
N SER A 148 3.10 -15.28 13.14
CA SER A 148 1.65 -15.25 13.00
C SER A 148 1.23 -15.81 11.65
N LEU A 149 0.20 -16.67 11.61
CA LEU A 149 -0.30 -17.32 10.41
C LEU A 149 -1.79 -17.04 10.23
N PHE A 150 -2.22 -16.78 9.00
CA PHE A 150 -3.62 -16.49 8.69
C PHE A 150 -3.96 -16.86 7.24
N GLY A 151 -5.25 -17.10 6.98
CA GLY A 151 -5.77 -17.35 5.64
C GLY A 151 -5.55 -16.16 4.70
N HIS A 152 -5.11 -16.46 3.49
CA HIS A 152 -4.89 -15.52 2.40
C HIS A 152 -5.39 -16.10 1.07
N TYR A 153 -5.70 -15.21 0.12
CA TYR A 153 -6.07 -15.59 -1.24
C TYR A 153 -5.33 -14.68 -2.23
N SER A 154 -4.89 -15.26 -3.34
CA SER A 154 -4.29 -14.55 -4.49
C SER A 154 -5.00 -15.04 -5.75
N GLY A 155 -5.82 -14.17 -6.36
CA GLY A 155 -6.81 -14.60 -7.35
C GLY A 155 -7.74 -15.65 -6.74
N ASP A 156 -7.85 -16.82 -7.40
CA ASP A 156 -8.70 -17.94 -6.96
C ASP A 156 -7.94 -18.96 -6.08
N ARG A 157 -6.66 -18.72 -5.77
CA ARG A 157 -5.84 -19.66 -4.99
C ARG A 157 -5.81 -19.30 -3.51
N LEU A 158 -6.06 -20.30 -2.66
CA LEU A 158 -6.02 -20.19 -1.21
C LEU A 158 -4.65 -20.56 -0.65
N ALA A 159 -4.21 -19.79 0.34
CA ALA A 159 -2.89 -19.89 0.94
C ALA A 159 -2.92 -19.55 2.42
N ILE A 160 -1.85 -19.91 3.12
CA ILE A 160 -1.52 -19.38 4.43
C ILE A 160 -0.42 -18.33 4.26
N ARG A 161 -0.68 -17.10 4.71
CA ARG A 161 0.36 -16.08 4.83
C ARG A 161 0.93 -16.13 6.24
N MET A 162 2.25 -16.04 6.32
CA MET A 162 2.99 -16.01 7.57
C MET A 162 3.73 -14.68 7.71
N ARG A 163 3.66 -14.11 8.90
CA ARG A 163 4.59 -13.08 9.36
C ARG A 163 5.52 -13.66 10.42
N ASP A 164 6.75 -13.18 10.43
CA ASP A 164 7.76 -13.38 11.46
C ASP A 164 8.20 -11.99 11.94
N ARG A 165 7.94 -11.65 13.20
CA ARG A 165 8.38 -10.37 13.80
C ARG A 165 9.90 -10.26 13.87
N GLU A 166 10.61 -11.39 13.75
CA GLU A 166 12.06 -11.51 13.70
C GLU A 166 12.58 -11.94 12.30
N SER A 167 11.81 -11.64 11.25
CA SER A 167 12.20 -11.96 9.87
C SER A 167 13.58 -11.40 9.52
N ASP A 168 14.31 -12.12 8.66
CA ASP A 168 15.61 -11.65 8.17
C ASP A 168 15.47 -10.34 7.37
N VAL A 169 14.36 -10.17 6.64
CA VAL A 169 14.03 -8.94 5.91
C VAL A 169 13.92 -7.74 6.86
N ARG A 170 13.21 -7.87 7.98
CA ARG A 170 13.07 -6.78 8.96
C ARG A 170 14.39 -6.50 9.68
N ARG A 171 15.13 -7.54 10.09
CA ARG A 171 16.42 -7.38 10.76
C ARG A 171 17.51 -6.79 9.87
N GLY A 172 17.46 -7.08 8.57
CA GLY A 172 18.38 -6.56 7.56
C GLY A 172 17.95 -5.25 6.91
N PHE A 173 16.87 -4.62 7.39
CA PHE A 173 16.35 -3.40 6.79
C PHE A 173 17.27 -2.19 7.06
N THR A 174 17.66 -1.48 6.01
CA THR A 174 18.65 -0.37 6.10
C THR A 174 18.05 1.02 5.87
N GLY A 175 16.73 1.15 5.84
CA GLY A 175 16.04 2.41 5.56
C GLY A 175 15.72 2.61 4.09
N LEU A 176 14.73 3.47 3.82
CA LEU A 176 14.28 3.78 2.46
C LEU A 176 15.15 4.85 1.81
N ARG A 177 15.27 4.77 0.49
CA ARG A 177 15.97 5.77 -0.34
C ARG A 177 14.95 6.56 -1.15
N TRP A 178 15.21 7.84 -1.36
CA TRP A 178 14.26 8.76 -1.97
C TRP A 178 14.95 9.67 -2.97
N TYR A 179 14.22 10.07 -4.01
CA TYR A 179 14.56 11.28 -4.74
C TYR A 179 14.44 12.51 -3.80
N PRO A 180 15.19 13.60 -4.07
CA PRO A 180 14.92 14.90 -3.45
C PRO A 180 13.46 15.31 -3.64
N VAL A 181 12.89 16.03 -2.66
CA VAL A 181 11.54 16.57 -2.80
C VAL A 181 11.52 17.60 -3.92
N ASP A 182 10.57 17.47 -4.84
CA ASP A 182 10.37 18.40 -5.94
C ASP A 182 8.88 18.72 -6.12
N GLU A 183 8.54 19.99 -5.91
CA GLU A 183 7.16 20.50 -6.02
C GLU A 183 6.58 20.38 -7.43
N ALA A 184 7.40 20.30 -8.48
CA ALA A 184 6.93 20.06 -9.84
C ALA A 184 6.20 18.71 -9.99
N PHE A 185 6.48 17.77 -9.08
CA PHE A 185 5.84 16.46 -9.00
C PHE A 185 4.64 16.40 -8.04
N ARG A 186 4.24 17.54 -7.45
CA ARG A 186 2.96 17.71 -6.77
C ARG A 186 1.93 18.25 -7.77
N VAL A 187 1.27 17.36 -8.49
CA VAL A 187 0.48 17.72 -9.67
C VAL A 187 -1.01 17.80 -9.35
N HIS A 188 -1.64 18.92 -9.69
CA HIS A 188 -3.08 19.04 -9.65
C HIS A 188 -3.72 18.35 -10.86
N GLY A 189 -4.69 17.49 -10.59
CA GLY A 189 -5.43 16.76 -11.62
C GLY A 189 -6.93 17.02 -11.55
N ARG A 190 -7.61 16.74 -12.67
CA ARG A 190 -9.07 16.70 -12.76
C ARG A 190 -9.53 15.25 -12.76
N TYR A 191 -10.33 14.87 -11.77
CA TYR A 191 -11.00 13.58 -11.76
C TYR A 191 -12.10 13.54 -12.81
N ILE A 192 -12.10 12.46 -13.59
CA ILE A 192 -13.04 12.15 -14.66
C ILE A 192 -13.74 10.87 -14.22
N PRO A 193 -14.94 10.96 -13.62
CA PRO A 193 -15.71 9.78 -13.25
C PRO A 193 -16.11 8.99 -14.49
N HIS A 194 -16.22 7.69 -14.34
CA HIS A 194 -16.99 6.86 -15.27
C HIS A 194 -18.49 7.12 -15.08
N ASP A 195 -19.28 6.91 -16.14
CA ASP A 195 -20.74 6.99 -16.05
C ASP A 195 -21.28 6.04 -14.98
N GLU A 196 -20.71 4.82 -14.94
CA GLU A 196 -20.89 3.86 -13.87
C GLU A 196 -19.53 3.24 -13.49
N PRO A 197 -19.30 2.93 -12.21
CA PRO A 197 -18.10 2.24 -11.76
C PRO A 197 -17.90 0.91 -12.46
N ARG A 198 -16.66 0.63 -12.86
CA ARG A 198 -16.31 -0.54 -13.68
C ARG A 198 -15.42 -1.51 -12.90
N THR A 199 -15.43 -2.75 -13.37
CA THR A 199 -14.50 -3.77 -12.91
C THR A 199 -13.28 -3.80 -13.84
N MET A 200 -12.09 -3.85 -13.26
CA MET A 200 -10.81 -3.95 -13.96
C MET A 200 -10.07 -5.19 -13.46
N ARG A 201 -9.51 -5.96 -14.38
CA ARG A 201 -8.72 -7.15 -14.07
C ARG A 201 -7.24 -6.84 -14.28
N LEU A 202 -6.44 -6.95 -13.22
CA LEU A 202 -5.00 -6.71 -13.28
C LEU A 202 -4.24 -7.99 -12.92
N PRO A 203 -3.25 -8.40 -13.72
CA PRO A 203 -2.33 -9.46 -13.31
C PRO A 203 -1.48 -8.97 -12.13
N ASN A 204 -1.14 -9.85 -11.20
CA ASN A 204 -0.18 -9.60 -10.15
C ASN A 204 1.21 -10.15 -10.49
N ILE A 205 2.19 -9.90 -9.62
CA ILE A 205 3.58 -10.33 -9.83
C ILE A 205 3.77 -11.85 -9.91
N LEU A 206 2.83 -12.64 -9.39
CA LEU A 206 2.83 -14.10 -9.49
C LEU A 206 2.08 -14.63 -10.73
N GLY A 207 1.48 -13.74 -11.53
CA GLY A 207 0.71 -14.08 -12.72
C GLY A 207 -0.77 -14.36 -12.48
N ASP A 208 -1.24 -14.35 -11.23
CA ASP A 208 -2.68 -14.44 -10.93
C ASP A 208 -3.38 -13.16 -11.37
N VAL A 209 -4.68 -13.24 -11.66
CA VAL A 209 -5.49 -12.08 -12.05
C VAL A 209 -6.37 -11.65 -10.89
N GLU A 210 -6.16 -10.43 -10.42
CA GLU A 210 -6.95 -9.80 -9.37
C GLU A 210 -8.00 -8.86 -9.98
N THR A 211 -9.15 -8.78 -9.31
CA THR A 211 -10.29 -7.98 -9.76
C THR A 211 -10.44 -6.75 -8.87
N PHE A 212 -10.36 -5.58 -9.50
CA PHE A 212 -10.45 -4.27 -8.86
C PHE A 212 -11.66 -3.49 -9.37
N ARG A 213 -12.12 -2.55 -8.55
CA ARG A 213 -13.13 -1.58 -8.94
C ARG A 213 -12.45 -0.26 -9.30
N THR A 214 -12.96 0.42 -10.33
CA THR A 214 -12.52 1.76 -10.73
C THR A 214 -13.71 2.65 -10.98
N GLY A 215 -13.76 3.78 -10.27
CA GLY A 215 -14.76 4.82 -10.44
C GLY A 215 -14.41 5.84 -11.52
N GLY A 216 -13.17 5.88 -12.02
CA GLY A 216 -12.74 6.91 -12.95
C GLY A 216 -11.22 7.03 -13.12
N SER A 217 -10.80 8.15 -13.68
CA SER A 217 -9.39 8.46 -13.95
C SER A 217 -9.08 9.90 -13.58
N VAL A 218 -7.82 10.22 -13.35
CA VAL A 218 -7.36 11.61 -13.17
C VAL A 218 -6.62 12.05 -14.42
N ALA A 219 -7.06 13.15 -15.02
CA ALA A 219 -6.32 13.85 -16.07
C ALA A 219 -5.37 14.87 -15.43
N LEU A 220 -4.09 14.81 -15.80
CA LEU A 220 -3.03 15.62 -15.23
C LEU A 220 -1.86 15.80 -16.22
N THR A 221 -0.97 16.74 -15.94
CA THR A 221 0.24 16.96 -16.75
C THR A 221 1.48 16.68 -15.91
N VAL A 222 2.32 15.74 -16.32
CA VAL A 222 3.55 15.37 -15.62
C VAL A 222 4.71 15.42 -16.62
N GLY A 223 5.79 16.14 -16.29
CA GLY A 223 6.94 16.28 -17.19
C GLY A 223 6.56 16.85 -18.57
N GLY A 224 5.53 17.70 -18.64
CA GLY A 224 5.01 18.27 -19.89
C GLY A 224 4.12 17.35 -20.73
N ALA A 225 3.91 16.09 -20.33
CA ALA A 225 2.99 15.18 -21.00
C ALA A 225 1.61 15.21 -20.36
N GLU A 226 0.55 15.32 -21.16
CA GLU A 226 -0.82 15.11 -20.71
C GLU A 226 -1.09 13.61 -20.53
N LEU A 227 -1.50 13.23 -19.32
CA LEU A 227 -1.73 11.86 -18.91
C LEU A 227 -3.15 11.70 -18.39
N ARG A 228 -3.67 10.48 -18.51
CA ARG A 228 -4.91 10.06 -17.85
C ARG A 228 -4.61 8.79 -17.07
N MET A 229 -4.47 8.92 -15.76
CA MET A 229 -4.17 7.80 -14.87
C MET A 229 -5.47 7.20 -14.35
N THR A 230 -5.68 5.91 -14.58
CA THR A 230 -6.80 5.14 -14.02
C THR A 230 -6.60 4.97 -12.52
N ALA A 231 -7.62 5.36 -11.74
CA ALA A 231 -7.62 5.18 -10.29
C ALA A 231 -8.35 3.88 -9.92
N VAL A 232 -7.73 3.09 -9.06
CA VAL A 232 -8.39 1.97 -8.36
C VAL A 232 -9.08 2.55 -7.13
N ASP A 233 -10.33 2.18 -6.92
CA ASP A 233 -11.09 2.58 -5.73
C ASP A 233 -10.46 1.92 -4.50
N SER A 234 -10.09 2.72 -3.49
CA SER A 234 -9.55 2.21 -2.23
C SER A 234 -10.10 3.04 -1.07
N ASP A 235 -11.14 2.53 -0.42
CA ASP A 235 -11.90 3.24 0.61
C ASP A 235 -12.32 4.65 0.16
N ASP A 236 -11.79 5.68 0.80
CA ASP A 236 -12.04 7.10 0.53
C ASP A 236 -10.93 7.77 -0.30
N ARG A 237 -10.01 6.98 -0.86
CA ARG A 237 -8.84 7.46 -1.61
C ARG A 237 -8.77 6.86 -3.00
N LEU A 238 -8.04 7.56 -3.87
CA LEU A 238 -7.70 7.11 -5.21
C LEU A 238 -6.36 6.39 -5.16
N TRP A 239 -6.34 5.12 -5.49
CA TRP A 239 -5.09 4.35 -5.54
C TRP A 239 -4.58 4.21 -6.97
N PHE A 240 -3.35 4.65 -7.19
CA PHE A 240 -2.66 4.53 -8.46
C PHE A 240 -1.58 3.47 -8.35
N ILE A 241 -1.68 2.48 -9.24
CA ILE A 241 -0.63 1.52 -9.53
C ILE A 241 -0.04 1.98 -10.86
N PHE A 242 1.23 2.39 -10.88
CA PHE A 242 1.85 2.94 -12.08
C PHE A 242 3.28 2.45 -12.26
N ARG A 243 3.79 2.63 -13.48
CA ARG A 243 5.22 2.56 -13.76
C ARG A 243 5.55 3.65 -14.76
N ASP A 244 6.82 3.99 -14.87
CA ASP A 244 7.28 5.07 -15.71
C ASP A 244 8.69 4.79 -16.24
N LEU A 245 9.35 5.77 -16.85
CA LEU A 245 10.66 5.57 -17.45
C LEU A 245 11.81 5.45 -16.43
N THR A 246 11.59 5.65 -15.13
CA THR A 246 12.59 5.33 -14.08
C THR A 246 12.51 3.88 -13.57
N SER A 247 11.47 3.13 -13.96
CA SER A 247 11.23 1.77 -13.46
C SER A 247 12.25 0.78 -14.02
N GLY A 248 12.97 0.08 -13.14
CA GLY A 248 13.99 -0.91 -13.50
C GLY A 248 15.41 -0.37 -13.58
N SER A 249 15.60 0.95 -13.55
CA SER A 249 16.92 1.59 -13.47
C SER A 249 17.16 2.29 -12.14
N GLU A 250 16.17 2.98 -11.62
CA GLU A 250 16.28 3.80 -10.40
C GLU A 250 15.18 3.50 -9.38
N THR A 251 14.01 3.08 -9.86
CA THR A 251 12.82 2.75 -9.06
C THR A 251 12.40 1.31 -9.29
N TYR A 252 11.61 0.75 -8.37
CA TYR A 252 11.24 -0.67 -8.40
C TYR A 252 10.68 -1.10 -9.78
N PRO A 253 11.15 -2.20 -10.39
CA PRO A 253 10.87 -2.52 -11.79
C PRO A 253 9.39 -2.76 -12.14
N ALA A 254 8.63 -3.37 -11.23
CA ALA A 254 7.29 -3.88 -11.55
C ALA A 254 6.22 -2.79 -11.50
N ALA A 255 6.20 -1.99 -10.43
CA ALA A 255 5.22 -0.95 -10.19
C ALA A 255 5.64 -0.03 -9.03
N ARG A 256 5.05 1.16 -8.96
CA ARG A 256 4.99 2.01 -7.77
C ARG A 256 3.54 2.27 -7.39
N PHE A 257 3.30 2.46 -6.11
CA PHE A 257 1.98 2.80 -5.58
C PHE A 257 1.94 4.26 -5.15
N LEU A 258 0.79 4.89 -5.34
CA LEU A 258 0.52 6.26 -4.91
C LEU A 258 -0.95 6.36 -4.51
N TYR A 259 -1.21 6.99 -3.37
CA TYR A 259 -2.58 7.35 -2.98
C TYR A 259 -2.78 8.85 -3.08
N ALA A 260 -3.86 9.25 -3.74
CA ALA A 260 -4.37 10.62 -3.71
C ALA A 260 -5.70 10.66 -2.97
N ASP A 261 -6.05 11.82 -2.43
CA ASP A 261 -7.33 12.00 -1.76
C ASP A 261 -8.47 12.01 -2.79
N ALA A 262 -9.69 11.72 -2.33
CA ALA A 262 -10.89 11.87 -3.14
C ALA A 262 -10.97 13.29 -3.75
N PRO A 263 -11.53 13.41 -4.97
CA PRO A 263 -11.68 14.73 -5.58
C PRO A 263 -12.60 15.63 -4.76
N ASP A 264 -12.31 16.93 -4.78
CA ASP A 264 -13.17 17.94 -4.18
C ASP A 264 -14.49 18.12 -4.96
N ALA A 265 -15.33 19.05 -4.51
CA ALA A 265 -16.63 19.33 -5.12
C ALA A 265 -16.54 19.79 -6.58
N ASP A 266 -15.39 20.33 -7.01
CA ASP A 266 -15.12 20.76 -8.39
C ASP A 266 -14.48 19.66 -9.24
N GLY A 267 -14.29 18.47 -8.67
CA GLY A 267 -13.66 17.32 -9.30
C GLY A 267 -12.14 17.44 -9.38
N ARG A 268 -11.49 18.18 -8.49
CA ARG A 268 -10.03 18.34 -8.46
C ARG A 268 -9.41 17.48 -7.36
N THR A 269 -8.23 16.93 -7.64
CA THR A 269 -7.42 16.21 -6.64
C THR A 269 -5.94 16.52 -6.87
N THR A 270 -5.10 16.21 -5.90
CA THR A 270 -3.65 16.38 -6.01
C THR A 270 -2.99 15.00 -6.03
N VAL A 271 -2.26 14.72 -7.11
CA VAL A 271 -1.43 13.52 -7.30
C VAL A 271 0.00 13.92 -6.96
N ASP A 272 0.46 13.52 -5.78
CA ASP A 272 1.79 13.88 -5.29
C ASP A 272 2.77 12.71 -5.46
N PHE A 273 3.58 12.77 -6.52
CA PHE A 273 4.56 11.72 -6.80
C PHE A 273 5.73 11.69 -5.82
N ASN A 274 5.93 12.73 -4.99
CA ASN A 274 6.90 12.66 -3.88
C ASN A 274 6.48 11.63 -2.82
N ARG A 275 5.20 11.23 -2.82
CA ARG A 275 4.64 10.15 -1.99
C ARG A 275 4.46 8.82 -2.74
N ALA A 276 4.97 8.71 -3.97
CA ALA A 276 5.03 7.42 -4.64
C ALA A 276 5.99 6.50 -3.89
N TYR A 277 5.61 5.25 -3.69
CA TYR A 277 6.35 4.31 -2.85
C TYR A 277 6.41 2.90 -3.45
N ASN A 278 7.36 2.11 -2.98
CA ASN A 278 7.55 0.74 -3.44
C ASN A 278 6.44 -0.17 -2.87
N PRO A 279 5.79 -0.99 -3.71
CA PRO A 279 4.83 -1.99 -3.27
C PRO A 279 5.45 -3.02 -2.29
N PRO A 280 4.63 -3.74 -1.50
CA PRO A 280 5.15 -4.76 -0.57
C PRO A 280 6.07 -5.81 -1.20
N CYS A 281 5.81 -6.22 -2.44
CA CYS A 281 6.60 -7.18 -3.22
C CYS A 281 8.00 -6.69 -3.58
N ALA A 282 8.30 -5.41 -3.37
CA ALA A 282 9.67 -4.92 -3.46
C ALA A 282 10.56 -5.40 -2.29
N PHE A 283 9.95 -5.79 -1.15
CA PHE A 283 10.68 -6.10 0.07
C PHE A 283 10.75 -7.59 0.41
N ASN A 284 9.86 -8.41 -0.15
CA ASN A 284 9.84 -9.85 0.09
C ASN A 284 9.12 -10.59 -1.04
N PRO A 285 9.46 -11.87 -1.28
CA PRO A 285 8.83 -12.68 -2.33
C PRO A 285 7.44 -13.23 -1.96
N HIS A 286 6.94 -12.95 -0.75
CA HIS A 286 5.73 -13.55 -0.18
C HIS A 286 4.49 -12.66 -0.29
N THR A 287 4.61 -11.56 -1.04
CA THR A 287 3.52 -10.61 -1.27
C THR A 287 3.15 -10.54 -2.75
N THR A 288 1.85 -10.41 -2.99
CA THR A 288 1.26 -10.30 -4.31
C THR A 288 0.87 -8.85 -4.55
N CYS A 289 1.45 -8.25 -5.59
CA CYS A 289 1.13 -6.88 -5.99
C CYS A 289 0.55 -6.86 -7.40
N PRO A 290 -0.53 -6.11 -7.65
CA PRO A 290 -1.01 -5.89 -9.01
C PRO A 290 0.01 -5.11 -9.85
N LEU A 291 0.06 -5.45 -11.13
CA LEU A 291 0.80 -4.71 -12.15
C LEU A 291 -0.04 -3.54 -12.67
N PRO A 292 0.60 -2.45 -13.13
CA PRO A 292 -0.11 -1.26 -13.55
C PRO A 292 -0.97 -1.51 -14.80
N PRO A 293 -2.21 -0.95 -14.86
CA PRO A 293 -2.98 -0.91 -16.08
C PRO A 293 -2.19 -0.19 -17.19
N ARG A 294 -2.58 -0.42 -18.44
CA ARG A 294 -1.85 0.10 -19.61
C ARG A 294 -1.74 1.63 -19.56
N GLU A 295 -2.81 2.28 -19.15
CA GLU A 295 -2.94 3.74 -19.03
C GLU A 295 -1.99 4.33 -17.98
N ASN A 296 -1.60 3.54 -16.98
CA ASN A 296 -0.68 3.95 -15.92
C ASN A 296 0.78 3.54 -16.20
N ARG A 297 1.09 3.19 -17.44
CA ARG A 297 2.48 3.02 -17.92
C ARG A 297 2.92 4.33 -18.55
N LEU A 298 3.47 5.21 -17.72
CA LEU A 298 3.71 6.61 -18.07
C LEU A 298 4.92 6.72 -19.02
N PRO A 299 4.81 7.44 -20.15
CA PRO A 299 5.90 7.62 -21.11
C PRO A 299 6.88 8.74 -20.71
N VAL A 300 6.94 9.08 -19.42
CA VAL A 300 7.78 10.14 -18.85
C VAL A 300 8.62 9.59 -17.71
N ARG A 301 9.68 10.28 -17.33
CA ARG A 301 10.42 9.99 -16.10
C ARG A 301 9.75 10.70 -14.93
N VAL A 302 9.48 9.98 -13.84
CA VAL A 302 8.96 10.55 -12.60
C VAL A 302 10.04 10.43 -11.52
N GLU A 303 10.91 11.43 -11.47
CA GLU A 303 12.09 11.53 -10.59
C GLU A 303 11.71 12.05 -9.19
N ALA A 304 10.64 11.50 -8.63
CA ALA A 304 10.12 11.80 -7.31
C ALA A 304 9.67 10.51 -6.61
N GLY A 305 9.65 10.54 -5.28
CA GLY A 305 9.22 9.41 -4.45
C GLY A 305 10.34 8.40 -4.14
N GLU A 306 9.94 7.20 -3.75
CA GLU A 306 10.83 6.14 -3.28
C GLU A 306 11.65 5.57 -4.45
N LEU A 307 12.96 5.45 -4.23
CA LEU A 307 13.89 4.74 -5.11
C LEU A 307 13.78 3.24 -4.88
N ASP A 308 14.30 2.44 -5.80
CA ASP A 308 14.34 0.99 -5.62
C ASP A 308 15.05 0.63 -4.31
N TYR A 309 14.46 -0.27 -3.51
CA TYR A 309 15.13 -0.78 -2.32
C TYR A 309 16.25 -1.78 -2.71
N GLY A 310 16.10 -2.44 -3.86
CA GLY A 310 16.99 -3.50 -4.36
C GLY A 310 16.36 -4.88 -4.19
N SER A 311 16.64 -5.77 -5.14
CA SER A 311 16.13 -7.15 -5.15
C SER A 311 16.71 -7.99 -4.02
N HIS A 312 15.83 -8.73 -3.34
CA HIS A 312 16.11 -9.76 -2.35
C HIS A 312 16.33 -11.13 -2.97
#